data_AF-D8G6A4-F1
#
_entry.id   AF-D8G6A4-F1
#
_cell.length_a   1.000
_cell.length_b   1.000
_cell.length_c   1.000
_cell.angle_alpha   90.00
_cell.angle_beta   90.00
_cell.angle_gamma   90.00
#
_symmetry.space_group_name_H-M   'P 1'
#
loop_
_entity.id
_entity.type
_entity.pdbx_description
1 polymer ?
#
loop_
_entity_poly.entity_id
_entity_poly.type
_entity_poly.pdbx_seq_one_letter_code
_entity_poly.pdbx_strand_id
1 'polypeptide(L)'
;MKKSAKFTKNTSCIVDCQHIFDEPENRRSLTIPLAFCLSAISFLLLPTNKMTLGESLINKAFNEFPNSILDVSASYAVNVVNKPPTAIKPNRKTSLAERVIRYMKSQGYQVFTGEGNYNIVYIEGMNLDGKLNKNEPNKFNDLRLAIEVIDGKPRLVKKWEATTEPGIYYTDHPQDVMGAFRIKPGQYTAWEIGYHWGNGGDAQEALVQTKQISGYRDLYKTYKREGKIYTGLYDINQHHGNNLPLDDIGFYGAGCLVGRTSAGHQEFLELLKSDMRYKKKADFVFTTTIILGNSLQ
;
A
#
# COMPACT_ATOMS: atom_id res chain seq x y z
N MET A 1 -25.71 -33.86 48.86
CA MET A 1 -26.13 -34.51 47.60
C MET A 1 -25.89 -33.56 46.44
N LYS A 2 -24.89 -33.84 45.60
CA LYS A 2 -24.55 -33.07 44.39
C LYS A 2 -25.44 -33.57 43.24
N LYS A 3 -26.04 -32.68 42.46
CA LYS A 3 -26.55 -33.01 41.12
C LYS A 3 -25.87 -32.14 40.08
N SER A 4 -25.12 -32.84 39.22
CA SER A 4 -24.40 -32.36 38.05
C SER A 4 -25.38 -32.21 36.88
N ALA A 5 -25.29 -31.09 36.16
CA ALA A 5 -25.95 -30.90 34.88
C ALA A 5 -24.96 -31.21 33.75
N LYS A 6 -25.28 -32.24 32.95
CA LYS A 6 -24.59 -32.62 31.73
C LYS A 6 -24.92 -31.63 30.61
N PHE A 7 -23.88 -31.04 30.01
CA PHE A 7 -23.98 -30.38 28.70
C PHE A 7 -23.78 -31.42 27.61
N THR A 8 -24.80 -31.63 26.77
CA THR A 8 -24.69 -32.40 25.52
C THR A 8 -24.36 -31.46 24.38
N LYS A 9 -23.27 -31.78 23.66
CA LYS A 9 -22.88 -31.17 22.38
C LYS A 9 -23.96 -31.46 21.35
N ASN A 10 -24.42 -30.44 20.63
CA ASN A 10 -25.14 -30.63 19.38
C ASN A 10 -24.36 -29.96 18.24
N THR A 11 -23.91 -30.82 17.33
CA THR A 11 -23.40 -30.55 15.99
C THR A 11 -24.53 -30.10 15.06
N SER A 12 -24.15 -29.41 13.97
CA SER A 12 -24.93 -29.13 12.74
C SER A 12 -25.30 -27.65 12.53
N CYS A 13 -24.35 -26.90 11.94
CA CYS A 13 -24.62 -25.69 11.18
C CYS A 13 -24.84 -26.08 9.71
N ILE A 14 -26.10 -26.19 9.27
CA ILE A 14 -26.55 -25.91 7.90
C ILE A 14 -27.97 -25.37 8.08
N VAL A 15 -28.17 -24.07 7.85
CA VAL A 15 -29.51 -23.50 7.70
C VAL A 15 -29.53 -22.76 6.37
N ASP A 16 -30.31 -23.33 5.48
CA ASP A 16 -30.65 -22.85 4.15
C ASP A 16 -31.31 -21.46 4.21
N CYS A 17 -30.82 -20.54 3.37
CA CYS A 17 -31.57 -19.36 2.97
C CYS A 17 -32.59 -19.75 1.90
N GLN A 18 -33.81 -20.06 2.32
CA GLN A 18 -34.98 -20.06 1.45
C GLN A 18 -36.14 -19.47 2.24
N HIS A 19 -36.48 -18.21 1.97
CA HIS A 19 -37.83 -17.63 2.08
C HIS A 19 -37.73 -16.13 1.77
N ILE A 20 -38.02 -15.75 0.53
CA ILE A 20 -38.67 -14.51 0.08
C ILE A 20 -39.07 -14.84 -1.35
N PHE A 21 -40.35 -15.15 -1.59
CA PHE A 21 -41.09 -14.95 -2.85
C PHE A 21 -42.53 -15.40 -2.60
N ASP A 22 -43.35 -14.48 -2.13
CA ASP A 22 -44.81 -14.53 -2.27
C ASP A 22 -45.23 -13.16 -2.81
N GLU A 23 -45.82 -13.16 -4.02
CA GLU A 23 -46.88 -12.28 -4.53
C GLU A 23 -46.94 -12.48 -6.08
N PRO A 24 -48.10 -12.86 -6.65
CA PRO A 24 -48.24 -13.24 -8.05
C PRO A 24 -48.68 -12.06 -8.96
N GLU A 25 -48.74 -12.34 -10.26
CA GLU A 25 -49.25 -11.49 -11.36
C GLU A 25 -48.25 -10.54 -12.03
N ASN A 26 -47.58 -11.03 -13.08
CA ASN A 26 -47.94 -10.66 -14.46
C ASN A 26 -47.11 -11.50 -15.45
N ARG A 27 -47.79 -12.35 -16.21
CA ARG A 27 -47.19 -13.27 -17.17
C ARG A 27 -47.24 -12.60 -18.56
N ARG A 28 -46.10 -12.25 -19.17
CA ARG A 28 -45.98 -12.03 -20.63
C ARG A 28 -44.54 -12.18 -21.14
N SER A 29 -44.35 -13.31 -21.82
CA SER A 29 -43.57 -13.59 -23.03
C SER A 29 -42.04 -13.45 -23.10
N LEU A 30 -41.41 -14.60 -23.41
CA LEU A 30 -40.43 -14.91 -24.49
C LEU A 30 -39.25 -13.92 -24.68
N THR A 31 -37.95 -14.26 -24.76
CA THR A 31 -37.22 -15.50 -25.13
C THR A 31 -35.73 -15.20 -24.94
N ILE A 32 -34.96 -16.12 -24.38
CA ILE A 32 -33.48 -16.11 -24.37
C ILE A 32 -33.00 -17.26 -25.26
N PRO A 33 -32.01 -17.08 -26.16
CA PRO A 33 -31.21 -18.19 -26.63
C PRO A 33 -29.86 -18.23 -25.89
N LEU A 34 -29.69 -19.34 -25.18
CA LEU A 34 -28.42 -20.02 -24.91
C LEU A 34 -27.63 -20.16 -26.22
N ALA A 35 -26.33 -19.83 -26.20
CA ALA A 35 -25.37 -20.36 -27.16
C ALA A 35 -24.15 -20.91 -26.41
N PHE A 36 -23.99 -22.22 -26.57
CA PHE A 36 -22.95 -23.08 -26.03
C PHE A 36 -21.70 -23.08 -26.92
N CYS A 37 -20.55 -23.20 -26.27
CA CYS A 37 -19.39 -24.05 -26.60
C CYS A 37 -18.39 -23.76 -27.74
N LEU A 38 -17.12 -23.91 -27.32
CA LEU A 38 -15.99 -24.62 -27.96
C LEU A 38 -15.30 -23.98 -29.16
N SER A 39 -14.06 -23.55 -28.94
CA SER A 39 -12.95 -24.07 -29.75
C SER A 39 -11.67 -24.18 -28.92
N ALA A 40 -11.33 -25.42 -28.59
CA ALA A 40 -9.97 -25.82 -28.28
C ALA A 40 -9.32 -26.28 -29.59
N ILE A 41 -8.15 -25.77 -29.93
CA ILE A 41 -7.27 -26.38 -30.93
C ILE A 41 -5.91 -26.58 -30.26
N SER A 42 -5.61 -27.86 -30.02
CA SER A 42 -4.28 -28.36 -29.71
C SER A 42 -3.42 -28.33 -30.98
N PHE A 43 -2.18 -27.84 -30.87
CA PHE A 43 -1.13 -28.18 -31.82
C PHE A 43 0.03 -28.83 -31.04
N LEU A 44 0.32 -30.09 -31.39
CA LEU A 44 1.49 -30.83 -30.95
C LEU A 44 2.73 -30.38 -31.75
N LEU A 45 3.80 -30.10 -31.00
CA LEU A 45 5.23 -30.39 -31.20
C LEU A 45 5.74 -30.77 -32.61
N LEU A 46 6.81 -30.12 -33.07
CA LEU A 46 8.20 -30.62 -33.06
C LEU A 46 9.22 -29.53 -33.56
N PRO A 47 10.55 -29.69 -33.33
CA PRO A 47 11.50 -28.58 -33.16
C PRO A 47 12.55 -28.40 -34.28
N THR A 48 13.42 -27.40 -34.06
CA THR A 48 14.71 -27.04 -34.73
C THR A 48 14.54 -26.18 -36.00
N ASN A 49 15.21 -25.03 -36.15
CA ASN A 49 16.66 -24.91 -36.31
C ASN A 49 17.14 -23.44 -36.19
N LYS A 50 18.43 -23.29 -35.91
CA LYS A 50 19.18 -22.02 -35.82
C LYS A 50 19.16 -21.25 -37.16
N MET A 51 19.03 -19.92 -37.09
CA MET A 51 19.66 -19.01 -38.07
C MET A 51 19.95 -17.66 -37.42
N THR A 52 21.23 -17.42 -37.18
CA THR A 52 21.85 -16.10 -37.00
C THR A 52 21.91 -15.37 -38.34
N LEU A 53 21.47 -14.12 -38.41
CA LEU A 53 22.03 -13.05 -39.25
C LEU A 53 21.26 -11.74 -39.00
N GLY A 54 21.95 -10.61 -38.84
CA GLY A 54 21.35 -9.31 -39.18
C GLY A 54 21.59 -8.08 -38.30
N GLU A 55 22.76 -7.93 -37.65
CA GLU A 55 23.22 -6.59 -37.27
C GLU A 55 23.61 -5.81 -38.54
N SER A 56 22.68 -5.08 -39.17
CA SER A 56 23.02 -4.11 -40.25
C SER A 56 21.82 -3.25 -40.68
N LEU A 57 21.18 -2.49 -39.79
CA LEU A 57 20.24 -1.43 -40.22
C LEU A 57 20.28 -0.13 -39.40
N ILE A 58 21.19 0.04 -38.43
CA ILE A 58 21.21 1.24 -37.56
C ILE A 58 22.17 2.35 -38.04
N ASN A 59 23.11 2.08 -38.94
CA ASN A 59 24.15 3.05 -39.32
C ASN A 59 23.94 3.78 -40.66
N LYS A 60 22.69 3.95 -41.13
CA LYS A 60 22.43 4.59 -42.44
C LYS A 60 21.52 5.84 -42.39
N ALA A 61 21.52 6.57 -41.27
CA ALA A 61 20.72 7.79 -41.11
C ALA A 61 21.44 8.95 -40.39
N PHE A 62 22.77 9.05 -40.47
CA PHE A 62 23.53 10.08 -39.73
C PHE A 62 24.50 10.95 -40.54
N ASN A 63 24.51 10.86 -41.87
CA ASN A 63 25.37 11.71 -42.69
C ASN A 63 24.58 12.28 -43.85
N GLU A 64 23.95 13.44 -43.64
CA GLU A 64 23.59 14.40 -44.69
C GLU A 64 22.94 15.64 -44.05
N PHE A 65 23.72 16.55 -43.47
CA PHE A 65 23.40 17.99 -43.47
C PHE A 65 24.68 18.83 -43.34
N PRO A 66 24.89 19.83 -44.21
CA PRO A 66 26.14 20.60 -44.29
C PRO A 66 26.28 21.67 -43.20
N ASN A 67 27.53 21.84 -42.76
CA ASN A 67 28.00 22.94 -41.92
C ASN A 67 27.92 24.28 -42.66
N SER A 68 26.99 25.15 -42.30
CA SER A 68 27.18 26.60 -42.42
C SER A 68 26.10 27.33 -41.62
N ILE A 69 26.49 27.86 -40.45
CA ILE A 69 26.19 29.18 -39.88
C ILE A 69 26.71 29.11 -38.45
N LEU A 70 27.96 29.56 -38.27
CA LEU A 70 28.43 30.15 -37.04
C LEU A 70 27.96 31.61 -37.09
N ASP A 71 27.20 32.10 -36.12
CA ASP A 71 27.68 33.25 -35.35
C ASP A 71 26.83 33.63 -34.12
N VAL A 72 27.57 33.91 -33.04
CA VAL A 72 27.25 34.72 -31.84
C VAL A 72 26.04 34.35 -30.97
N SER A 73 26.20 33.32 -30.12
CA SER A 73 25.59 33.29 -28.76
C SER A 73 26.29 32.35 -27.76
N ALA A 74 27.45 31.78 -28.12
CA ALA A 74 28.08 30.68 -27.40
C ALA A 74 28.90 31.07 -26.14
N SER A 75 28.77 32.29 -25.60
CA SER A 75 29.49 32.69 -24.38
C SER A 75 28.64 32.80 -23.12
N TYR A 76 27.32 32.57 -23.18
CA TYR A 76 26.44 32.62 -22.00
C TYR A 76 25.66 31.34 -21.68
N ALA A 77 25.75 30.29 -22.51
CA ALA A 77 24.95 29.08 -22.38
C ALA A 77 25.75 27.79 -22.03
N VAL A 78 27.03 27.91 -21.65
CA VAL A 78 27.86 26.76 -21.27
C VAL A 78 28.35 26.92 -19.82
N ASN A 79 27.41 26.95 -18.87
CA ASN A 79 27.72 26.72 -17.44
C ASN A 79 26.54 26.13 -16.65
N VAL A 80 25.47 25.72 -17.33
CA VAL A 80 24.33 25.06 -16.69
C VAL A 80 24.07 23.78 -17.45
N VAL A 81 24.71 22.69 -17.01
CA VAL A 81 24.34 21.26 -17.13
C VAL A 81 25.61 20.46 -16.88
N ASN A 82 25.54 19.44 -16.02
CA ASN A 82 26.62 18.59 -15.49
C ASN A 82 27.17 18.94 -14.11
N LYS A 83 26.33 19.44 -13.19
CA LYS A 83 26.49 19.04 -11.79
C LYS A 83 25.58 17.82 -11.56
N PRO A 84 26.13 16.58 -11.45
CA PRO A 84 25.31 15.46 -10.97
C PRO A 84 24.70 15.85 -9.62
N PRO A 85 23.49 15.40 -9.26
CA PRO A 85 22.91 15.66 -7.96
C PRO A 85 23.96 15.28 -6.93
N THR A 86 24.51 16.28 -6.23
CA THR A 86 25.47 16.02 -5.16
C THR A 86 24.75 15.13 -4.18
N ALA A 87 25.18 13.88 -4.08
CA ALA A 87 24.72 12.95 -3.07
C ALA A 87 24.89 13.67 -1.72
N ILE A 88 23.78 14.13 -1.15
CA ILE A 88 23.77 14.80 0.14
C ILE A 88 24.18 13.72 1.11
N LYS A 89 25.46 13.74 1.55
CA LYS A 89 25.89 12.84 2.62
C LYS A 89 24.98 13.10 3.83
N PRO A 90 24.33 12.07 4.42
CA PRO A 90 23.49 12.25 5.59
C PRO A 90 24.27 12.96 6.70
N ASN A 91 23.84 14.18 7.03
CA ASN A 91 24.29 14.84 8.23
C ASN A 91 23.74 14.04 9.42
N ARG A 92 24.64 13.44 10.22
CA ARG A 92 24.30 12.62 11.40
C ARG A 92 23.48 13.35 12.47
N LYS A 93 23.23 14.66 12.31
CA LYS A 93 22.37 15.48 13.18
C LYS A 93 20.93 15.67 12.67
N THR A 94 20.60 15.21 11.46
CA THR A 94 19.24 15.38 10.92
C THR A 94 18.27 14.42 11.61
N SER A 95 17.19 14.96 12.16
CA SER A 95 16.17 14.16 12.84
C SER A 95 15.42 13.25 11.85
N LEU A 96 14.76 12.20 12.34
CA LEU A 96 13.94 11.32 11.50
C LEU A 96 12.83 12.10 10.76
N ALA A 97 12.15 13.02 11.45
CA ALA A 97 11.11 13.85 10.83
C ALA A 97 11.67 14.72 9.70
N GLU A 98 12.86 15.31 9.89
CA GLU A 98 13.52 16.09 8.84
C GLU A 98 13.91 15.22 7.62
N ARG A 99 14.41 14.00 7.84
CA ARG A 99 14.73 13.04 6.76
C ARG A 99 13.47 12.70 5.96
N VAL A 100 12.37 12.39 6.66
CA VAL A 100 11.08 12.05 6.05
C VAL A 100 10.51 13.22 5.24
N ILE A 101 10.42 14.41 5.83
CA ILE A 101 9.86 15.58 5.12
C ILE A 101 10.75 15.99 3.94
N ARG A 102 12.07 15.88 4.06
CA ARG A 102 12.99 16.11 2.93
C ARG A 102 12.74 15.13 1.79
N TYR A 103 12.57 13.85 2.11
CA TYR A 103 12.23 12.82 1.12
C TYR A 103 10.87 13.12 0.47
N MET A 104 9.84 13.40 1.26
CA MET A 104 8.51 13.75 0.71
C MET A 104 8.60 14.91 -0.27
N LYS A 105 9.33 15.99 0.08
CA LYS A 105 9.57 17.12 -0.82
C LYS A 105 10.33 16.72 -2.09
N SER A 106 11.35 15.87 -1.99
CA SER A 106 12.12 15.43 -3.17
C SER A 106 11.32 14.56 -4.13
N GLN A 107 10.30 13.85 -3.62
CA GLN A 107 9.35 13.07 -4.44
C GLN A 107 8.18 13.91 -4.97
N GLY A 108 8.11 15.22 -4.65
CA GLY A 108 6.97 16.06 -5.02
C GLY A 108 5.68 15.72 -4.27
N TYR A 109 5.77 15.02 -3.14
CA TYR A 109 4.62 14.69 -2.31
C TYR A 109 4.11 15.92 -1.57
N GLN A 110 2.80 15.95 -1.31
CA GLN A 110 2.20 16.98 -0.49
C GLN A 110 2.74 16.87 0.93
N VAL A 111 3.29 17.96 1.43
CA VAL A 111 3.62 18.14 2.84
C VAL A 111 2.59 19.08 3.44
N PHE A 112 1.92 18.62 4.49
CA PHE A 112 0.98 19.45 5.23
C PHE A 112 1.72 20.23 6.30
N THR A 113 1.49 21.53 6.35
CA THR A 113 2.16 22.48 7.25
C THR A 113 1.15 23.17 8.15
N GLY A 114 1.60 23.63 9.31
CA GLY A 114 0.77 24.27 10.34
C GLY A 114 0.48 23.33 11.51
N GLU A 115 0.14 23.94 12.64
CA GLU A 115 -0.24 23.21 13.85
C GLU A 115 -1.53 22.42 13.64
N GLY A 116 -1.54 21.17 14.10
CA GLY A 116 -2.68 20.27 13.95
C GLY A 116 -2.91 19.77 12.52
N ASN A 117 -1.95 19.96 11.60
CA ASN A 117 -2.01 19.39 10.25
C ASN A 117 -1.00 18.24 10.14
N TYR A 118 -1.43 17.03 10.45
CA TYR A 118 -0.54 15.88 10.55
C TYR A 118 -0.22 15.25 9.18
N ASN A 119 1.05 14.88 9.01
CA ASN A 119 1.51 14.01 7.94
C ASN A 119 1.58 12.58 8.48
N ILE A 120 0.74 11.69 7.96
CA ILE A 120 0.77 10.27 8.30
C ILE A 120 1.79 9.58 7.40
N VAL A 121 2.77 8.92 8.02
CA VAL A 121 3.84 8.26 7.27
C VAL A 121 4.08 6.86 7.83
N TYR A 122 4.17 5.88 6.95
CA TYR A 122 4.69 4.56 7.26
C TYR A 122 6.08 4.40 6.63
N ILE A 123 7.03 3.86 7.38
CA ILE A 123 8.38 3.56 6.91
C ILE A 123 8.61 2.07 7.04
N GLU A 124 8.76 1.41 5.91
CA GLU A 124 9.04 -0.01 5.84
C GLU A 124 10.51 -0.31 6.21
N GLY A 125 10.73 -1.36 7.00
CA GLY A 125 12.05 -1.86 7.37
C GLY A 125 12.82 -0.93 8.31
N MET A 126 12.13 -0.27 9.25
CA MET A 126 12.73 0.67 10.20
C MET A 126 12.21 0.48 11.63
N ASN A 127 13.13 0.37 12.59
CA ASN A 127 12.81 0.23 14.01
C ASN A 127 12.34 1.55 14.63
N LEU A 128 11.76 1.48 15.84
CA LEU A 128 11.39 2.64 16.65
C LEU A 128 12.54 3.63 16.88
N ASP A 129 13.79 3.17 16.92
CA ASP A 129 14.97 4.05 17.09
C ASP A 129 15.40 4.78 15.80
N GLY A 130 14.69 4.55 14.69
CA GLY A 130 14.93 5.18 13.39
C GLY A 130 16.07 4.53 12.58
N LYS A 131 16.58 3.38 13.02
CA LYS A 131 17.57 2.57 12.26
C LYS A 131 16.87 1.55 11.39
N LEU A 132 17.50 1.25 10.25
CA LEU A 132 17.05 0.17 9.36
C LEU A 132 17.17 -1.18 10.06
N ASN A 133 16.24 -2.07 9.74
CA ASN A 133 16.30 -3.48 10.11
C ASN A 133 16.34 -4.36 8.85
N LYS A 134 16.21 -5.67 9.03
CA LYS A 134 16.31 -6.65 7.95
C LYS A 134 15.07 -6.72 7.04
N ASN A 135 13.99 -6.00 7.38
CA ASN A 135 12.70 -6.04 6.69
C ASN A 135 12.17 -7.48 6.49
N GLU A 136 12.30 -8.30 7.53
CA GLU A 136 11.81 -9.68 7.52
C GLU A 136 10.28 -9.72 7.39
N PRO A 137 9.71 -10.67 6.62
CA PRO A 137 8.27 -10.81 6.50
C PRO A 137 7.63 -11.23 7.83
N ASN A 138 6.32 -11.01 7.96
CA ASN A 138 5.50 -11.40 9.11
C ASN A 138 5.88 -10.73 10.44
N LYS A 139 6.43 -9.51 10.43
CA LYS A 139 6.78 -8.78 11.65
C LYS A 139 6.18 -7.38 11.67
N PHE A 140 5.99 -6.86 12.87
CA PHE A 140 5.75 -5.44 13.12
C PHE A 140 7.09 -4.68 13.16
N ASN A 141 7.84 -4.75 12.06
CA ASN A 141 9.18 -4.17 11.91
C ASN A 141 9.20 -2.88 11.08
N ASP A 142 8.03 -2.27 10.89
CA ASP A 142 7.87 -0.99 10.23
C ASP A 142 7.50 0.09 11.26
N LEU A 143 7.52 1.34 10.80
CA LEU A 143 7.29 2.49 11.64
C LEU A 143 6.11 3.31 11.15
N ARG A 144 5.05 3.45 11.95
CA ARG A 144 3.99 4.44 11.73
C ARG A 144 4.35 5.74 12.44
N LEU A 145 4.20 6.86 11.76
CA LEU A 145 4.56 8.20 12.23
C LEU A 145 3.42 9.18 12.04
N ALA A 146 3.34 10.14 12.96
CA ALA A 146 2.65 11.40 12.77
C ALA A 146 3.66 12.55 12.89
N ILE A 147 3.75 13.38 11.85
CA ILE A 147 4.70 14.50 11.76
C ILE A 147 3.92 15.79 11.52
N GLU A 148 4.25 16.83 12.28
CA GLU A 148 3.86 18.21 11.98
C GLU A 148 5.00 18.98 11.34
N VAL A 149 4.67 20.01 10.57
CA VAL A 149 5.65 20.95 10.05
C VAL A 149 5.19 22.36 10.43
N ILE A 150 5.83 22.95 11.44
CA ILE A 150 5.50 24.28 11.96
C ILE A 150 6.65 25.22 11.60
N ASP A 151 6.34 26.36 10.97
CA ASP A 151 7.34 27.33 10.50
C ASP A 151 8.47 26.69 9.67
N GLY A 152 8.08 25.74 8.82
CA GLY A 152 9.00 24.98 7.97
C GLY A 152 9.85 23.93 8.70
N LYS A 153 9.70 23.75 10.01
CA LYS A 153 10.45 22.80 10.84
C LYS A 153 9.64 21.52 11.10
N PRO A 154 10.11 20.35 10.61
CA PRO A 154 9.48 19.07 10.91
C PRO A 154 9.62 18.68 12.38
N ARG A 155 8.51 18.28 13.00
CA ARG A 155 8.45 17.78 14.37
C ARG A 155 7.81 16.40 14.38
N LEU A 156 8.54 15.42 14.90
CA LEU A 156 7.97 14.10 15.16
C LEU A 156 7.01 14.21 16.36
N VAL A 157 5.72 13.99 16.14
CA VAL A 157 4.70 14.08 17.19
C VAL A 157 4.63 12.76 17.96
N LYS A 158 4.40 11.66 17.24
CA LYS A 158 4.39 10.30 17.78
C LYS A 158 4.84 9.29 16.73
N LYS A 159 5.25 8.11 17.22
CA LYS A 159 5.67 6.96 16.43
C LYS A 159 5.19 5.66 17.08
N TRP A 160 4.88 4.66 16.27
CA TRP A 160 4.38 3.36 16.72
C TRP A 160 4.99 2.23 15.91
N GLU A 161 5.13 1.06 16.53
CA GLU A 161 5.42 -0.20 15.84
C GLU A 161 4.27 -0.52 14.89
N ALA A 162 4.62 -0.89 13.66
CA ALA A 162 3.65 -1.16 12.63
C ALA A 162 4.16 -2.21 11.63
N THR A 163 3.30 -2.56 10.69
CA THR A 163 3.65 -3.29 9.48
C THR A 163 2.88 -2.69 8.30
N THR A 164 3.53 -2.68 7.15
CA THR A 164 2.99 -2.32 5.84
C THR A 164 2.84 -3.54 4.95
N GLU A 165 3.24 -4.71 5.44
CA GLU A 165 3.30 -5.96 4.70
C GLU A 165 2.24 -6.94 5.20
N PRO A 166 1.70 -7.80 4.31
CA PRO A 166 0.84 -8.89 4.73
C PRO A 166 1.59 -9.91 5.59
N GLY A 167 0.85 -10.55 6.49
CA GLY A 167 1.34 -11.70 7.25
C GLY A 167 1.61 -12.91 6.37
N ILE A 168 2.35 -13.90 6.89
CA ILE A 168 2.59 -15.18 6.21
C ILE A 168 1.28 -15.84 5.82
N TYR A 169 0.30 -15.88 6.73
CA TYR A 169 -0.97 -16.53 6.46
C TYR A 169 -1.64 -16.02 5.18
N TYR A 170 -1.77 -14.70 5.01
CA TYR A 170 -2.40 -14.13 3.81
C TYR A 170 -1.50 -14.12 2.58
N THR A 171 -0.18 -14.22 2.76
CA THR A 171 0.74 -14.50 1.64
C THR A 171 0.48 -15.92 1.11
N ASP A 172 0.30 -16.90 1.99
CA ASP A 172 0.07 -18.29 1.62
C ASP A 172 -1.38 -18.61 1.22
N HIS A 173 -2.34 -17.89 1.81
CA HIS A 173 -3.79 -18.03 1.61
C HIS A 173 -4.39 -16.68 1.22
N PRO A 174 -4.06 -16.15 0.04
CA PRO A 174 -4.51 -14.83 -0.37
C PRO A 174 -6.02 -14.82 -0.59
N GLN A 175 -6.65 -13.70 -0.27
CA GLN A 175 -8.09 -13.48 -0.52
C GLN A 175 -8.40 -13.32 -2.01
N ASP A 176 -7.39 -12.99 -2.80
CA ASP A 176 -7.47 -12.84 -4.26
C ASP A 176 -6.60 -13.92 -4.90
N VAL A 177 -7.11 -14.56 -5.94
CA VAL A 177 -6.38 -15.60 -6.70
C VAL A 177 -5.08 -15.10 -7.31
N MET A 178 -4.93 -13.79 -7.46
CA MET A 178 -3.71 -13.14 -7.96
C MET A 178 -2.62 -13.00 -6.89
N GLY A 179 -2.91 -13.26 -5.60
CA GLY A 179 -1.94 -13.20 -4.51
C GLY A 179 -2.22 -12.10 -3.47
N ALA A 180 -1.38 -12.05 -2.43
CA ALA A 180 -1.50 -11.05 -1.37
C ALA A 180 -1.27 -9.64 -1.90
N PHE A 181 -2.03 -8.67 -1.37
CA PHE A 181 -1.86 -7.28 -1.76
C PHE A 181 -0.65 -6.67 -1.02
N ARG A 182 0.26 -6.04 -1.76
CA ARG A 182 1.37 -5.25 -1.21
C ARG A 182 1.30 -3.84 -1.77
N ILE A 183 1.04 -2.85 -0.92
CA ILE A 183 0.88 -1.45 -1.34
C ILE A 183 2.14 -0.96 -2.05
N LYS A 184 2.01 -0.27 -3.19
CA LYS A 184 3.15 0.35 -3.85
C LYS A 184 3.61 1.57 -3.02
N PRO A 185 4.90 1.69 -2.63
CA PRO A 185 5.40 2.88 -1.95
C PRO A 185 5.03 4.16 -2.70
N GLY A 186 4.55 5.17 -1.98
CA GLY A 186 3.85 6.31 -2.56
C GLY A 186 3.06 7.12 -1.55
N GLN A 187 2.41 8.18 -2.01
CA GLN A 187 1.47 8.98 -1.21
C GLN A 187 0.06 8.83 -1.76
N TYR A 188 -0.90 8.52 -0.87
CA TYR A 188 -2.29 8.31 -1.25
C TYR A 188 -3.23 9.09 -0.32
N THR A 189 -4.17 9.83 -0.90
CA THR A 189 -5.31 10.43 -0.17
C THR A 189 -6.48 9.47 -0.29
N ALA A 190 -6.63 8.56 0.67
CA ALA A 190 -7.50 7.40 0.47
C ALA A 190 -8.21 6.85 1.70
N TRP A 191 -8.10 7.49 2.87
CA TRP A 191 -8.68 6.93 4.09
C TRP A 191 -9.51 7.91 4.90
N GLU A 192 -10.63 7.46 5.45
CA GLU A 192 -11.50 8.22 6.37
C GLU A 192 -11.58 7.53 7.72
N ILE A 193 -11.93 8.25 8.78
CA ILE A 193 -12.21 7.60 10.08
C ILE A 193 -13.48 6.77 9.94
N GLY A 194 -13.41 5.50 10.33
CA GLY A 194 -14.52 4.56 10.28
C GLY A 194 -14.24 3.32 11.12
N TYR A 195 -14.83 2.18 10.75
CA TYR A 195 -14.67 0.92 11.46
C TYR A 195 -14.17 -0.19 10.54
N HIS A 196 -13.13 -0.88 10.99
CA HIS A 196 -12.68 -2.12 10.38
C HIS A 196 -13.39 -3.30 11.05
N TRP A 197 -14.02 -4.14 10.22
CA TRP A 197 -14.76 -5.32 10.64
C TRP A 197 -13.93 -6.56 10.30
N GLY A 198 -13.18 -7.06 11.29
CA GLY A 198 -12.38 -8.28 11.11
C GLY A 198 -13.25 -9.53 11.00
N ASN A 199 -12.65 -10.66 10.60
CA ASN A 199 -13.32 -11.96 10.51
C ASN A 199 -13.71 -12.47 11.92
N GLY A 200 -14.86 -12.02 12.44
CA GLY A 200 -15.47 -12.51 13.68
C GLY A 200 -15.03 -11.82 14.97
N GLY A 201 -14.33 -10.68 14.89
CA GLY A 201 -13.99 -9.84 16.04
C GLY A 201 -14.88 -8.60 16.14
N ASP A 202 -14.85 -7.94 17.30
CA ASP A 202 -15.52 -6.64 17.49
C ASP A 202 -15.02 -5.61 16.47
N ALA A 203 -15.91 -4.71 16.06
CA ALA A 203 -15.55 -3.58 15.22
C ALA A 203 -14.46 -2.76 15.90
N GLN A 204 -13.34 -2.55 15.21
CA GLN A 204 -12.29 -1.66 15.68
C GLN A 204 -12.36 -0.35 14.89
N GLU A 205 -12.31 0.78 15.59
CA GLU A 205 -12.17 2.06 14.91
C GLU A 205 -10.84 2.07 14.14
N ALA A 206 -10.85 2.63 12.93
CA ALA A 206 -9.75 2.56 11.98
C ALA A 206 -9.79 3.73 11.00
N LEU A 207 -8.72 3.87 10.22
CA LEU A 207 -8.76 4.59 8.96
C LEU A 207 -9.20 3.63 7.85
N VAL A 208 -10.42 3.75 7.36
CA VAL A 208 -10.99 2.86 6.34
C VAL A 208 -10.73 3.37 4.93
N GLN A 209 -10.45 2.47 4.00
CA GLN A 209 -10.17 2.86 2.61
C GLN A 209 -11.45 3.38 1.93
N THR A 210 -11.41 4.61 1.41
CA THR A 210 -12.52 5.23 0.65
C THR A 210 -12.13 5.67 -0.75
N LYS A 211 -10.82 5.68 -1.09
CA LYS A 211 -10.34 5.94 -2.45
C LYS A 211 -9.31 4.92 -2.91
N GLN A 212 -9.07 4.93 -4.21
CA GLN A 212 -8.19 3.96 -4.85
C GLN A 212 -6.73 4.14 -4.38
N ILE A 213 -6.07 3.02 -4.15
CA ILE A 213 -4.61 2.95 -3.95
C ILE A 213 -4.00 2.04 -5.00
N SER A 214 -2.69 2.13 -5.17
CA SER A 214 -1.95 1.25 -6.09
C SER A 214 -1.09 0.25 -5.35
N GLY A 215 -0.95 -0.95 -5.88
CA GLY A 215 -0.14 -2.01 -5.30
C GLY A 215 0.13 -3.15 -6.25
N TYR A 216 0.72 -4.20 -5.69
CA TYR A 216 1.09 -5.42 -6.38
C TYR A 216 0.32 -6.60 -5.79
N ARG A 217 0.22 -7.68 -6.56
CA ARG A 217 -0.34 -8.96 -6.13
C ARG A 217 0.78 -9.99 -6.15
N ASP A 218 1.15 -10.50 -4.98
CA ASP A 218 2.26 -11.44 -4.80
C ASP A 218 1.84 -12.87 -5.16
N LEU A 219 1.60 -13.10 -6.46
CA LEU A 219 1.09 -14.36 -7.01
C LEU A 219 1.98 -15.56 -6.65
N TYR A 220 3.29 -15.33 -6.63
CA TYR A 220 4.30 -16.37 -6.44
C TYR A 220 4.84 -16.44 -5.00
N LYS A 221 4.20 -15.74 -4.05
CA LYS A 221 4.52 -15.80 -2.62
C LYS A 221 6.00 -15.48 -2.34
N THR A 222 6.51 -14.50 -3.07
CA THR A 222 7.92 -14.08 -3.05
C THR A 222 8.23 -13.11 -1.91
N TYR A 223 7.19 -12.58 -1.26
CA TYR A 223 7.30 -11.51 -0.28
C TYR A 223 7.79 -10.18 -0.88
N LYS A 224 7.50 -9.96 -2.16
CA LYS A 224 7.99 -8.80 -2.91
C LYS A 224 6.92 -8.09 -3.70
N ARG A 225 7.25 -6.86 -4.08
CA ARG A 225 6.46 -5.97 -4.93
C ARG A 225 6.95 -6.05 -6.37
N GLU A 226 6.51 -7.07 -7.09
CA GLU A 226 6.97 -7.36 -8.45
C GLU A 226 5.79 -7.49 -9.42
N GLY A 227 6.06 -7.23 -10.70
CA GLY A 227 5.08 -7.42 -11.77
C GLY A 227 4.10 -6.25 -11.96
N LYS A 228 2.86 -6.59 -12.34
CA LYS A 228 1.81 -5.63 -12.71
C LYS A 228 1.35 -4.81 -11.50
N ILE A 229 1.17 -3.52 -11.71
CA ILE A 229 0.53 -2.62 -10.74
C ILE A 229 -0.99 -2.69 -10.92
N TYR A 230 -1.69 -2.83 -9.81
CA TYR A 230 -3.15 -2.80 -9.71
C TYR A 230 -3.57 -1.55 -8.94
N THR A 231 -4.61 -0.86 -9.43
CA THR A 231 -5.17 0.33 -8.79
C THR A 231 -6.67 0.13 -8.56
N GLY A 232 -7.15 0.36 -7.34
CA GLY A 232 -8.53 0.07 -6.98
C GLY A 232 -8.82 0.19 -5.48
N LEU A 233 -10.04 -0.20 -5.12
CA LEU A 233 -10.48 -0.42 -3.74
C LEU A 233 -10.26 -1.88 -3.37
N TYR A 234 -9.62 -2.13 -2.23
CA TYR A 234 -9.14 -3.46 -1.83
C TYR A 234 -9.39 -3.72 -0.33
N ASP A 235 -10.20 -2.88 0.32
CA ASP A 235 -10.47 -2.89 1.77
C ASP A 235 -9.19 -2.80 2.63
N ILE A 236 -8.21 -2.04 2.14
CA ILE A 236 -6.90 -1.87 2.75
C ILE A 236 -6.97 -0.75 3.79
N ASN A 237 -7.34 -1.13 5.00
CA ASN A 237 -7.55 -0.23 6.13
C ASN A 237 -6.25 0.04 6.91
N GLN A 238 -6.25 1.06 7.77
CA GLN A 238 -5.21 1.27 8.78
C GLN A 238 -5.80 1.05 10.16
N HIS A 239 -5.45 -0.07 10.80
CA HIS A 239 -6.09 -0.57 12.01
C HIS A 239 -5.05 -1.11 13.00
N HIS A 240 -5.48 -1.71 14.12
CA HIS A 240 -4.56 -2.30 15.10
C HIS A 240 -4.35 -3.81 14.92
N GLY A 241 -3.19 -4.29 15.36
CA GLY A 241 -2.78 -5.69 15.39
C GLY A 241 -3.16 -6.41 16.69
N ASN A 242 -4.06 -5.84 17.51
CA ASN A 242 -4.58 -6.44 18.74
C ASN A 242 -3.50 -6.93 19.72
N ASN A 243 -2.42 -6.13 19.87
CA ASN A 243 -1.33 -6.40 20.80
C ASN A 243 -0.57 -7.71 20.54
N LEU A 244 -0.63 -8.22 19.30
CA LEU A 244 0.19 -9.34 18.86
C LEU A 244 1.68 -9.12 19.13
N PRO A 245 2.47 -10.21 19.25
CA PRO A 245 3.92 -10.11 19.43
C PRO A 245 4.58 -9.43 18.22
N LEU A 246 5.79 -8.90 18.43
CA LEU A 246 6.49 -8.12 17.40
C LEU A 246 6.83 -8.96 16.16
N ASP A 247 7.04 -10.25 16.33
CA ASP A 247 7.55 -11.20 15.34
C ASP A 247 6.47 -12.06 14.68
N ASP A 248 5.18 -11.79 14.93
CA ASP A 248 4.07 -12.46 14.26
C ASP A 248 2.84 -11.55 14.06
N ILE A 249 2.47 -11.31 12.80
CA ILE A 249 1.28 -10.52 12.42
C ILE A 249 -0.01 -11.36 12.48
N GLY A 250 0.10 -12.69 12.52
CA GLY A 250 -1.04 -13.61 12.52
C GLY A 250 -2.02 -13.31 11.39
N PHE A 251 -3.31 -13.14 11.74
CA PHE A 251 -4.41 -12.89 10.81
C PHE A 251 -4.79 -11.41 10.67
N TYR A 252 -3.96 -10.48 11.15
CA TYR A 252 -4.32 -9.06 11.23
C TYR A 252 -3.81 -8.22 10.05
N GLY A 253 -3.21 -8.81 9.01
CA GLY A 253 -2.72 -8.05 7.86
C GLY A 253 -2.80 -8.81 6.56
N ALA A 254 -3.86 -8.58 5.77
CA ALA A 254 -4.00 -9.07 4.40
C ALA A 254 -3.44 -8.09 3.33
N GLY A 255 -2.71 -7.07 3.79
CA GLY A 255 -2.24 -5.92 3.00
C GLY A 255 -2.56 -4.56 3.64
N CYS A 256 -3.34 -4.56 4.72
CA CYS A 256 -3.63 -3.39 5.57
C CYS A 256 -2.35 -2.76 6.17
N LEU A 257 -2.47 -1.51 6.58
CA LEU A 257 -1.43 -0.78 7.31
C LEU A 257 -1.65 -0.91 8.82
N VAL A 258 -0.97 -1.83 9.49
CA VAL A 258 -1.37 -2.27 10.83
C VAL A 258 -0.43 -1.70 11.89
N GLY A 259 -0.95 -0.94 12.86
CA GLY A 259 -0.19 -0.58 14.07
C GLY A 259 -0.29 -1.69 15.12
N ARG A 260 0.80 -2.09 15.77
CA ARG A 260 0.81 -3.33 16.56
C ARG A 260 -0.17 -3.32 17.75
N THR A 261 -0.11 -2.29 18.60
CA THR A 261 -0.88 -2.25 19.85
C THR A 261 -2.21 -1.51 19.69
N SER A 262 -3.24 -1.99 20.39
CA SER A 262 -4.54 -1.32 20.41
C SER A 262 -4.45 0.06 21.06
N ALA A 263 -3.71 0.18 22.17
CA ALA A 263 -3.48 1.47 22.83
C ALA A 263 -2.75 2.47 21.90
N GLY A 264 -1.70 2.04 21.20
CA GLY A 264 -1.00 2.89 20.24
C GLY A 264 -1.86 3.28 19.03
N HIS A 265 -2.83 2.46 18.66
CA HIS A 265 -3.79 2.82 17.62
C HIS A 265 -4.87 3.79 18.09
N GLN A 266 -5.35 3.64 19.32
CA GLN A 266 -6.25 4.62 19.93
C GLN A 266 -5.58 6.00 19.99
N GLU A 267 -4.34 6.09 20.46
CA GLU A 267 -3.59 7.35 20.47
C GLU A 267 -3.43 7.95 19.06
N PHE A 268 -3.23 7.10 18.06
CA PHE A 268 -3.14 7.52 16.66
C PHE A 268 -4.46 8.13 16.18
N LEU A 269 -5.59 7.47 16.43
CA LEU A 269 -6.90 7.98 16.03
C LEU A 269 -7.31 9.23 16.79
N GLU A 270 -7.03 9.30 18.10
CA GLU A 270 -7.24 10.52 18.90
C GLU A 270 -6.44 11.70 18.34
N LEU A 271 -5.19 11.47 17.93
CA LEU A 271 -4.38 12.48 17.26
C LEU A 271 -5.03 12.94 15.94
N LEU A 272 -5.51 12.01 15.10
CA LEU A 272 -6.16 12.36 13.84
C LEU A 272 -7.49 13.07 14.02
N LYS A 273 -8.29 12.71 15.03
CA LYS A 273 -9.51 13.43 15.41
C LYS A 273 -9.22 14.85 15.90
N SER A 274 -8.01 15.10 16.39
CA SER A 274 -7.55 16.43 16.77
C SER A 274 -7.11 17.29 15.57
N ASP A 275 -6.88 16.67 14.39
CA ASP A 275 -6.41 17.34 13.17
C ASP A 275 -7.36 18.48 12.76
N MET A 276 -6.79 19.64 12.47
CA MET A 276 -7.54 20.85 12.16
C MET A 276 -8.32 20.75 10.84
N ARG A 277 -7.87 19.90 9.90
CA ARG A 277 -8.58 19.67 8.64
C ARG A 277 -9.77 18.74 8.85
N TYR A 278 -9.60 17.70 9.67
CA TYR A 278 -10.68 16.80 10.07
C TYR A 278 -11.78 17.54 10.85
N LYS A 279 -11.39 18.37 11.83
CA LYS A 279 -12.36 19.18 12.59
C LYS A 279 -13.23 20.11 11.74
N LYS A 280 -12.73 20.54 10.57
CA LYS A 280 -13.45 21.41 9.64
C LYS A 280 -14.38 20.64 8.70
N LYS A 281 -14.18 19.34 8.53
CA LYS A 281 -14.84 18.52 7.52
C LYS A 281 -14.96 17.06 8.01
N ALA A 282 -16.18 16.63 8.32
CA ALA A 282 -16.43 15.29 8.87
C ALA A 282 -16.03 14.14 7.92
N ASP A 283 -16.18 14.33 6.60
CA ASP A 283 -15.75 13.40 5.53
C ASP A 283 -14.32 13.71 5.04
N PHE A 284 -13.43 14.09 5.96
CA PHE A 284 -12.04 14.38 5.61
C PHE A 284 -11.27 13.09 5.28
N VAL A 285 -10.74 13.06 4.05
CA VAL A 285 -9.91 11.96 3.57
C VAL A 285 -8.45 12.23 3.91
N PHE A 286 -7.93 11.45 4.85
CA PHE A 286 -6.53 11.47 5.25
C PHE A 286 -5.61 10.98 4.13
N THR A 287 -4.42 11.56 4.14
CA THR A 287 -3.33 11.23 3.22
C THR A 287 -2.23 10.52 3.97
N THR A 288 -1.85 9.33 3.50
CA THR A 288 -0.75 8.53 4.06
C THR A 288 0.35 8.35 3.04
N THR A 289 1.58 8.49 3.50
CA THR A 289 2.80 8.25 2.70
C THR A 289 3.47 6.96 3.15
N ILE A 290 3.77 6.06 2.23
CA ILE A 290 4.50 4.81 2.47
C ILE A 290 5.89 4.96 1.85
N ILE A 291 6.93 4.85 2.68
CA ILE A 291 8.33 5.05 2.31
C ILE A 291 9.12 3.77 2.60
N LEU A 292 9.98 3.36 1.68
CA LEU A 292 10.96 2.32 1.98
C LEU A 292 12.09 2.92 2.82
N GLY A 293 12.39 2.34 3.98
CA GLY A 293 13.35 2.91 4.92
C GLY A 293 14.73 3.18 4.31
N ASN A 294 15.18 2.31 3.41
CA ASN A 294 16.45 2.46 2.69
C ASN A 294 16.55 3.73 1.84
N SER A 295 15.43 4.37 1.52
CA SER A 295 15.33 5.61 0.74
C SER A 295 15.50 6.87 1.58
N LEU A 296 15.59 6.74 2.91
CA LEU A 296 15.79 7.85 3.86
C LEU A 296 17.26 8.04 4.26
N GLN A 297 18.20 7.48 3.50
CA GLN A 297 19.64 7.58 3.76
C GLN A 297 20.22 8.95 3.37
#